data_AF-A0A1E5KST0-F1
#
_entry.id   AF-A0A1E5KST0-F1
#
_cell.length_a   1.000
_cell.length_b   1.000
_cell.length_c   1.000
_cell.angle_alpha   90.00
_cell.angle_beta   90.00
_cell.angle_gamma   90.00
#
_symmetry.space_group_name_H-M   'P 1'
#
loop_
_entity.id
_entity.type
_entity.pdbx_description
1 polymer ?
#
loop_
_entity_poly.entity_id
_entity_poly.type
_entity_poly.pdbx_seq_one_letter_code
_entity_poly.pdbx_strand_id
1 'polypeptide(L)'
;MKTEVITTPIVVRTYSEAEKQAITQEFLNWAIPRAQIGNMTVTSQYFAHGAGGRGDWYGVTVDGRIQVQELMTPGYNAFELHSLGGVVFYTSLDGSTGLNENFESIASGYSTKANPEKKITKYLLADTGNIYEYGATGKSMIAFSSGFTEASDDGQFSDDSYLPVFQQSGDVDAINKLKEIVRKYQ
;
A
#
# COMPACT_ATOMS: atom_id res chain seq x y z
N MET A 1 4.36 18.83 21.10
CA MET A 1 2.88 18.74 21.02
C MET A 1 2.57 17.34 20.54
N LYS A 2 1.58 16.65 21.12
CA LYS A 2 1.10 15.38 20.55
C LYS A 2 0.28 15.74 19.32
N THR A 3 0.70 15.30 18.13
CA THR A 3 -0.14 15.41 16.94
C THR A 3 -1.35 14.52 17.16
N GLU A 4 -2.56 15.08 17.07
CA GLU A 4 -3.80 14.31 17.11
C GLU A 4 -4.26 13.98 15.69
N VAL A 5 -4.95 12.86 15.51
CA VAL A 5 -5.52 12.48 14.22
C VAL A 5 -6.63 13.47 13.86
N ILE A 6 -6.62 14.00 12.64
CA ILE A 6 -7.70 14.84 12.13
C ILE A 6 -8.99 14.01 12.12
N THR A 7 -9.98 14.45 12.89
CA THR A 7 -11.24 13.71 13.13
C THR A 7 -12.31 13.99 12.09
N THR A 8 -12.16 15.03 11.27
CA THR A 8 -13.11 15.33 10.19
C THR A 8 -13.16 14.16 9.20
N PRO A 9 -14.34 13.54 9.01
CA PRO A 9 -14.49 12.39 8.12
C PRO A 9 -14.08 12.70 6.69
N ILE A 10 -13.52 11.70 6.01
CA ILE A 10 -13.33 11.70 4.56
C ILE A 10 -14.61 11.13 3.93
N VAL A 11 -15.14 11.81 2.91
CA VAL A 11 -16.26 11.26 2.13
C VAL A 11 -15.74 10.14 1.23
N VAL A 12 -16.11 8.91 1.55
CA VAL A 12 -15.75 7.75 0.72
C VAL A 12 -16.47 7.84 -0.62
N ARG A 13 -15.72 7.69 -1.72
CA ARG A 13 -16.21 7.69 -3.10
C ARG A 13 -15.25 6.94 -3.99
N THR A 14 -15.69 6.61 -5.20
CA THR A 14 -14.80 6.12 -6.25
C THR A 14 -13.90 7.25 -6.75
N TYR A 15 -12.59 7.00 -6.78
CA TYR A 15 -11.59 7.87 -7.38
C TYR A 15 -11.18 7.32 -8.74
N SER A 16 -10.98 8.20 -9.72
CA SER A 16 -10.38 7.83 -10.99
C SER A 16 -8.92 7.42 -10.81
N GLU A 17 -8.39 6.64 -11.75
CA GLU A 17 -6.99 6.21 -11.71
C GLU A 17 -6.01 7.40 -11.72
N ALA A 18 -6.35 8.50 -12.41
CA ALA A 18 -5.56 9.72 -12.40
C ALA A 18 -5.54 10.39 -11.00
N GLU A 19 -6.68 10.41 -10.29
CA GLU A 19 -6.75 10.91 -8.91
C GLU A 19 -5.96 10.02 -7.95
N LYS A 20 -6.09 8.69 -8.05
CA LYS A 20 -5.32 7.72 -7.26
C LYS A 20 -3.81 7.91 -7.45
N GLN A 21 -3.36 8.04 -8.70
CA GLN A 21 -1.96 8.32 -9.02
C GLN A 21 -1.49 9.65 -8.45
N ALA A 22 -2.30 10.72 -8.56
CA ALA A 22 -1.95 12.03 -8.02
C ALA A 22 -1.86 12.03 -6.49
N ILE A 23 -2.83 11.41 -5.81
CA ILE A 23 -2.84 11.24 -4.35
C ILE A 23 -1.61 10.44 -3.89
N THR A 24 -1.31 9.32 -4.56
CA THR A 24 -0.15 8.48 -4.25
C THR A 24 1.15 9.25 -4.45
N GLN A 25 1.28 10.01 -5.54
CA GLN A 25 2.49 10.80 -5.81
C GLN A 25 2.68 11.91 -4.77
N GLU A 26 1.61 12.61 -4.37
CA GLU A 26 1.68 13.62 -3.31
C GLU A 26 2.08 13.00 -1.97
N PHE A 27 1.56 11.82 -1.65
CA PHE A 27 1.91 11.10 -0.43
C PHE A 27 3.36 10.61 -0.45
N LEU A 28 3.80 10.03 -1.58
CA LEU A 28 5.18 9.61 -1.79
C LEU A 28 6.15 10.79 -1.62
N ASN A 29 5.86 11.94 -2.22
CA ASN A 29 6.67 13.14 -2.09
C ASN A 29 6.84 13.59 -0.63
N TRP A 30 5.81 13.41 0.18
CA TRP A 30 5.86 13.67 1.63
C TRP A 30 6.65 12.59 2.40
N ALA A 31 6.62 11.34 1.95
CA ALA A 31 7.30 10.22 2.56
C ALA A 31 8.82 10.20 2.30
N ILE A 32 9.28 10.69 1.14
CA ILE A 32 10.71 10.72 0.75
C ILE A 32 11.63 11.34 1.84
N PRO A 33 11.42 12.59 2.30
CA PRO A 33 12.30 13.18 3.31
C PRO A 33 12.23 12.45 4.66
N ARG A 34 11.10 11.82 4.98
CA ARG A 34 10.95 11.01 6.21
C ARG A 34 11.73 9.72 6.13
N ALA A 35 11.71 9.06 4.98
CA ALA A 35 12.53 7.88 4.72
C ALA A 35 14.02 8.21 4.90
N GLN A 36 14.48 9.35 4.37
CA GLN A 36 15.87 9.82 4.57
C GLN A 36 16.21 10.03 6.04
N ILE A 37 15.36 10.72 6.80
CA ILE A 37 15.54 10.93 8.25
C ILE A 37 15.60 9.60 9.01
N GLY A 38 14.78 8.62 8.61
CA GLY A 38 14.74 7.29 9.20
C GLY A 38 15.84 6.33 8.74
N ASN A 39 16.79 6.76 7.89
CA ASN A 39 17.74 5.88 7.20
C ASN A 39 17.06 4.72 6.45
N MET A 40 15.96 5.03 5.78
CA MET A 40 15.17 4.11 4.96
C MET A 40 15.06 4.60 3.52
N THR A 41 14.73 3.67 2.66
CA THR A 41 14.31 3.90 1.28
C THR A 41 12.80 3.75 1.19
N VAL A 42 12.18 4.53 0.31
CA VAL A 42 10.75 4.49 0.01
C VAL A 42 10.52 4.33 -1.49
N THR A 43 9.48 3.60 -1.85
CA THR A 43 8.98 3.39 -3.21
C THR A 43 7.46 3.43 -3.23
N SER A 44 6.85 3.84 -4.34
CA SER A 44 5.42 3.65 -4.62
C SER A 44 5.09 2.29 -5.23
N GLN A 45 6.08 1.43 -5.52
CA GLN A 45 5.89 0.05 -5.95
C GLN A 45 5.39 -0.82 -4.78
N TYR A 46 4.17 -0.60 -4.32
CA TYR A 46 3.55 -1.31 -3.19
C TYR A 46 2.92 -2.64 -3.56
N PHE A 47 2.47 -2.72 -4.81
CA PHE A 47 1.79 -3.87 -5.37
C PHE A 47 2.18 -4.03 -6.84
N ALA A 48 2.43 -5.27 -7.22
CA ALA A 48 2.51 -5.75 -8.59
C ALA A 48 2.51 -7.28 -8.53
N HIS A 49 2.10 -7.90 -9.63
CA HIS A 49 2.05 -9.35 -9.76
C HIS A 49 2.48 -9.74 -11.18
N GLY A 50 2.92 -10.98 -11.34
CA GLY A 50 3.19 -11.56 -12.65
C GLY A 50 1.89 -11.90 -13.38
N ALA A 51 1.90 -12.97 -14.18
CA ALA A 51 0.67 -13.50 -14.74
C ALA A 51 -0.34 -13.81 -13.62
N GLY A 52 -1.55 -13.27 -13.74
CA GLY A 52 -2.70 -13.53 -12.88
C GLY A 52 -3.89 -13.98 -13.72
N GLY A 53 -5.01 -14.26 -13.06
CA GLY A 53 -6.30 -14.49 -13.68
C GLY A 53 -6.99 -13.19 -14.08
N ARG A 54 -8.32 -13.20 -14.01
CA ARG A 54 -9.20 -12.06 -14.31
C ARG A 54 -9.83 -11.45 -13.06
N GLY A 55 -9.44 -11.91 -11.88
CA GLY A 55 -9.98 -11.47 -10.61
C GLY A 55 -9.33 -10.19 -10.11
N ASP A 56 -10.09 -9.42 -9.35
CA ASP A 56 -9.61 -8.24 -8.64
C ASP A 56 -8.61 -8.67 -7.57
N TRP A 57 -7.54 -7.91 -7.42
CA TRP A 57 -6.56 -8.14 -6.36
C TRP A 57 -6.90 -7.35 -5.11
N TYR A 58 -6.68 -7.98 -3.97
CA TYR A 58 -6.98 -7.39 -2.67
C TYR A 58 -6.01 -7.82 -1.58
N GLY A 59 -5.98 -7.04 -0.50
CA GLY A 59 -5.40 -7.42 0.78
C GLY A 59 -6.47 -7.52 1.86
N VAL A 60 -6.12 -8.07 3.02
CA VAL A 60 -7.00 -8.13 4.20
C VAL A 60 -6.54 -7.11 5.21
N THR A 61 -7.45 -6.27 5.69
CA THR A 61 -7.22 -5.33 6.80
C THR A 61 -8.05 -5.71 8.01
N VAL A 62 -7.78 -5.05 9.15
CA VAL A 62 -8.64 -5.16 10.34
C VAL A 62 -10.08 -4.68 10.11
N ASP A 63 -10.33 -3.88 9.08
CA ASP A 63 -11.63 -3.28 8.77
C ASP A 63 -12.31 -3.90 7.53
N GLY A 64 -11.74 -4.99 6.98
CA GLY A 64 -12.26 -5.68 5.80
C GLY A 64 -11.25 -5.79 4.66
N ARG A 65 -11.70 -6.28 3.51
CA ARG A 65 -10.86 -6.43 2.32
C ARG A 65 -10.64 -5.08 1.66
N ILE A 66 -9.40 -4.82 1.26
CA ILE A 66 -9.02 -3.62 0.53
C ILE A 66 -8.64 -3.97 -0.90
N GLN A 67 -9.41 -3.49 -1.87
CA GLN A 67 -9.13 -3.67 -3.30
C GLN A 67 -7.88 -2.88 -3.69
N VAL A 68 -6.90 -3.51 -4.35
CA VAL A 68 -5.66 -2.88 -4.84
C VAL A 68 -5.54 -2.88 -6.37
N GLN A 69 -6.36 -3.67 -7.06
CA GLN A 69 -6.51 -3.65 -8.51
C GLN A 69 -7.95 -4.03 -8.90
N GLU A 70 -8.50 -3.29 -9.85
CA GLU A 70 -9.84 -3.50 -10.41
C GLU A 70 -9.72 -4.13 -11.80
N LEU A 71 -10.32 -5.32 -11.97
CA LEU A 71 -10.47 -6.09 -13.20
C LEU A 71 -11.95 -6.46 -13.47
N MET A 72 -12.87 -5.84 -12.73
CA MET A 72 -14.33 -5.97 -12.79
C MET A 72 -14.88 -7.29 -12.26
N THR A 73 -14.08 -8.08 -11.53
CA THR A 73 -14.46 -9.42 -11.07
C THR A 73 -13.91 -9.71 -9.66
N PRO A 74 -14.70 -9.64 -8.59
CA PRO A 74 -16.14 -9.39 -8.52
C PRO A 74 -16.58 -7.93 -8.78
N GLY A 75 -15.62 -7.00 -8.87
CA GLY A 75 -15.85 -5.58 -9.08
C GLY A 75 -15.90 -4.78 -7.78
N TYR A 76 -15.70 -3.47 -7.93
CA TYR A 76 -15.56 -2.47 -6.87
C TYR A 76 -16.42 -2.70 -5.61
N ASN A 77 -17.73 -2.90 -5.77
CA ASN A 77 -18.66 -2.95 -4.64
C ASN A 77 -18.55 -4.22 -3.77
N ALA A 78 -17.73 -5.19 -4.16
CA ALA A 78 -17.51 -6.42 -3.38
C ALA A 78 -16.47 -6.26 -2.26
N PHE A 79 -15.82 -5.10 -2.17
CA PHE A 79 -14.77 -4.81 -1.19
C PHE A 79 -15.23 -3.74 -0.21
N GLU A 80 -14.87 -3.90 1.07
CA GLU A 80 -15.18 -2.92 2.12
C GLU A 80 -14.36 -1.63 2.00
N LEU A 81 -13.15 -1.73 1.44
CA LEU A 81 -12.20 -0.64 1.28
C LEU A 81 -11.59 -0.61 -0.12
N HIS A 82 -11.13 0.56 -0.54
CA HIS A 82 -10.43 0.73 -1.81
C HIS A 82 -9.11 1.44 -1.61
N SER A 83 -8.04 0.88 -2.16
CA SER A 83 -6.72 1.49 -2.16
C SER A 83 -6.69 2.66 -3.14
N LEU A 84 -6.29 3.82 -2.65
CA LEU A 84 -5.86 4.96 -3.46
C LEU A 84 -4.43 4.76 -3.99
N GLY A 85 -3.69 3.82 -3.40
CA GLY A 85 -2.32 3.46 -3.72
C GLY A 85 -1.55 3.06 -2.47
N GLY A 86 -0.22 3.13 -2.54
CA GLY A 86 0.62 2.69 -1.42
C GLY A 86 2.06 3.13 -1.54
N VAL A 87 2.77 3.03 -0.42
CA VAL A 87 4.22 3.22 -0.36
C VAL A 87 4.85 2.10 0.45
N VAL A 88 6.12 1.81 0.18
CA VAL A 88 6.87 0.77 0.88
C VAL A 88 8.17 1.32 1.40
N PHE A 89 8.41 1.11 2.68
CA PHE A 89 9.65 1.49 3.35
C PHE A 89 10.51 0.25 3.59
N TYR A 90 11.79 0.34 3.25
CA TYR A 90 12.76 -0.72 3.50
C TYR A 90 14.17 -0.16 3.71
N THR A 91 15.06 -0.93 4.33
CA THR A 91 16.48 -0.61 4.35
C THR A 91 17.13 -1.10 3.06
N SER A 92 17.73 -0.21 2.27
CA SER A 92 18.43 -0.62 1.05
C SER A 92 19.64 -1.51 1.32
N LEU A 93 19.92 -2.43 0.41
CA LEU A 93 21.10 -3.29 0.44
C LEU A 93 22.41 -2.50 0.27
N ASP A 94 22.39 -1.44 -0.54
CA ASP A 94 23.53 -0.56 -0.83
C ASP A 94 23.66 0.63 0.15
N GLY A 95 22.78 0.71 1.14
CA GLY A 95 22.74 1.81 2.11
C GLY A 95 22.15 3.13 1.59
N SER A 96 21.60 3.16 0.36
CA SER A 96 20.83 4.31 -0.13
C SER A 96 19.60 4.59 0.74
N THR A 97 19.13 5.84 0.71
CA THR A 97 17.95 6.31 1.44
C THR A 97 17.13 7.28 0.56
N GLY A 98 15.87 7.49 0.91
CA GLY A 98 14.95 8.32 0.10
C GLY A 98 14.29 7.51 -1.01
N LEU A 99 14.07 8.12 -2.17
CA LEU A 99 13.28 7.50 -3.25
C LEU A 99 14.06 6.41 -3.99
N ASN A 100 13.42 5.27 -4.25
CA ASN A 100 13.85 4.30 -5.25
C ASN A 100 12.64 3.76 -6.02
N GLU A 101 12.61 3.99 -7.33
CA GLU A 101 11.57 3.44 -8.23
C GLU A 101 12.16 2.53 -9.31
N ASN A 102 13.44 2.18 -9.20
CA ASN A 102 14.14 1.41 -10.22
C ASN A 102 14.28 -0.06 -9.78
N PHE A 103 13.33 -0.88 -10.21
CA PHE A 103 13.32 -2.32 -9.98
C PHE A 103 13.57 -3.07 -11.29
N GLU A 104 14.36 -4.15 -11.21
CA GLU A 104 14.79 -4.91 -12.39
C GLU A 104 13.63 -5.65 -13.04
N SER A 105 12.73 -6.22 -12.23
CA SER A 105 11.56 -6.94 -12.70
C SER A 105 10.53 -7.14 -11.59
N ILE A 106 9.31 -7.51 -11.99
CA ILE A 106 8.28 -7.99 -11.06
C ILE A 106 8.74 -9.25 -10.33
N ALA A 107 9.41 -10.17 -11.04
CA ALA A 107 9.84 -11.46 -10.50
C ALA A 107 10.88 -11.31 -9.38
N SER A 108 11.79 -10.33 -9.50
CA SER A 108 12.76 -10.02 -8.45
C SER A 108 12.11 -9.34 -7.24
N GLY A 109 11.02 -8.61 -7.43
CA GLY A 109 10.42 -7.78 -6.40
C GLY A 109 11.46 -6.86 -5.74
N TYR A 110 11.46 -6.80 -4.41
CA TYR A 110 12.45 -6.03 -3.64
C TYR A 110 13.77 -6.77 -3.41
N SER A 111 13.91 -8.05 -3.78
CA SER A 111 15.05 -8.88 -3.37
C SER A 111 16.43 -8.34 -3.79
N THR A 112 16.49 -7.57 -4.88
CA THR A 112 17.74 -6.98 -5.39
C THR A 112 18.06 -5.63 -4.77
N LYS A 113 17.10 -5.00 -4.08
CA LYS A 113 17.23 -3.64 -3.53
C LYS A 113 17.13 -3.60 -2.00
N ALA A 114 16.33 -4.45 -1.38
CA ALA A 114 16.09 -4.44 0.06
C ALA A 114 17.03 -5.39 0.81
N ASN A 115 17.47 -4.97 1.99
CA ASN A 115 18.24 -5.80 2.91
C ASN A 115 17.33 -6.93 3.46
N PRO A 116 17.67 -8.22 3.22
CA PRO A 116 16.80 -9.34 3.58
C PRO A 116 16.67 -9.56 5.09
N GLU A 117 17.58 -9.02 5.91
CA GLU A 117 17.55 -9.14 7.38
C GLU A 117 16.81 -7.98 8.05
N LYS A 118 16.31 -7.01 7.28
CA LYS A 118 15.58 -5.84 7.79
C LYS A 118 14.11 -5.92 7.42
N LYS A 119 13.26 -5.22 8.18
CA LYS A 119 11.82 -5.16 7.94
C LYS A 119 11.54 -4.39 6.65
N ILE A 120 10.63 -4.91 5.82
CA ILE A 120 9.95 -4.17 4.75
C ILE A 120 8.54 -3.86 5.27
N THR A 121 8.09 -2.62 5.14
CA THR A 121 6.77 -2.18 5.61
C THR A 121 6.00 -1.56 4.46
N LYS A 122 4.81 -2.09 4.14
CA LYS A 122 3.89 -1.54 3.15
C LYS A 122 2.82 -0.71 3.84
N TYR A 123 2.56 0.48 3.33
CA TYR A 123 1.43 1.33 3.67
C TYR A 123 0.42 1.28 2.52
N LEU A 124 -0.82 0.95 2.85
CA LEU A 124 -1.98 1.06 1.97
C LEU A 124 -2.72 2.34 2.31
N LEU A 125 -2.86 3.20 1.31
CA LEU A 125 -3.57 4.48 1.43
C LEU A 125 -5.04 4.22 1.13
N ALA A 126 -5.88 4.06 2.15
CA ALA A 126 -7.29 3.76 1.94
C ALA A 126 -8.10 5.02 1.56
N ASP A 127 -9.16 4.82 0.79
CA ASP A 127 -10.15 5.84 0.40
C ASP A 127 -10.91 6.46 1.58
N THR A 128 -10.87 5.83 2.75
CA THR A 128 -11.31 6.37 4.05
C THR A 128 -10.37 7.44 4.63
N GLY A 129 -9.18 7.63 4.04
CA GLY A 129 -8.11 8.46 4.59
C GLY A 129 -7.37 7.85 5.77
N ASN A 130 -7.62 6.57 6.08
CA ASN A 130 -6.77 5.79 6.98
C ASN A 130 -5.58 5.19 6.22
N ILE A 131 -4.56 4.80 6.98
CA ILE A 131 -3.44 4.02 6.46
C ILE A 131 -3.47 2.68 7.13
N TYR A 132 -3.38 1.61 6.34
CA TYR A 132 -3.18 0.26 6.85
C TYR A 132 -1.76 -0.19 6.54
N GLU A 133 -1.09 -0.76 7.53
CA GLU A 133 0.29 -1.19 7.41
C GLU A 133 0.46 -2.67 7.69
N TYR A 134 1.34 -3.28 6.91
CA TYR A 134 1.87 -4.59 7.19
C TYR A 134 3.38 -4.55 6.97
N GLY A 135 4.13 -5.17 7.87
CA GLY A 135 5.55 -5.35 7.60
C GLY A 135 6.11 -6.57 8.29
N ALA A 136 7.02 -7.21 7.59
CA ALA A 136 7.72 -8.39 8.01
C ALA A 136 9.16 -8.33 7.52
N THR A 137 9.98 -9.29 7.92
CA THR A 137 11.38 -9.36 7.49
C THR A 137 11.46 -9.46 5.97
N GLY A 138 12.45 -8.83 5.36
CA GLY A 138 12.58 -8.72 3.90
C GLY A 138 12.41 -10.05 3.18
N LYS A 139 12.96 -11.15 3.74
CA LYS A 139 12.80 -12.52 3.20
C LYS A 139 11.34 -12.95 2.93
N SER A 140 10.38 -12.60 3.78
CA SER A 140 8.97 -12.96 3.60
C SER A 140 8.17 -11.93 2.78
N MET A 141 8.79 -10.78 2.51
CA MET A 141 8.17 -9.62 1.86
C MET A 141 8.81 -9.27 0.51
N ILE A 142 9.73 -10.10 -0.01
CA ILE A 142 10.48 -9.78 -1.22
C ILE A 142 9.58 -9.61 -2.45
N ALA A 143 8.42 -10.25 -2.52
CA ALA A 143 7.52 -10.13 -3.67
C ALA A 143 6.67 -8.85 -3.56
N PHE A 144 6.45 -8.19 -4.70
CA PHE A 144 5.50 -7.06 -4.75
C PHE A 144 4.07 -7.50 -4.41
N SER A 145 3.71 -8.75 -4.69
CA SER A 145 2.41 -9.34 -4.33
C SER A 145 2.34 -9.85 -2.88
N SER A 146 3.44 -9.84 -2.10
CA SER A 146 3.41 -10.26 -0.69
C SER A 146 2.36 -9.47 0.09
N GLY A 147 1.43 -10.21 0.71
CA GLY A 147 0.29 -9.67 1.47
C GLY A 147 -1.00 -9.51 0.69
N PHE A 148 -1.02 -9.87 -0.60
CA PHE A 148 -2.19 -9.75 -1.46
C PHE A 148 -2.56 -11.10 -2.08
N THR A 149 -3.82 -11.22 -2.49
CA THR A 149 -4.32 -12.34 -3.27
C THR A 149 -5.30 -11.85 -4.33
N GLU A 150 -5.63 -12.74 -5.25
CA GLU A 150 -6.58 -12.52 -6.33
C GLU A 150 -7.92 -13.17 -5.98
N ALA A 151 -9.02 -12.49 -6.27
CA ALA A 151 -10.31 -13.16 -6.36
C ALA A 151 -10.28 -14.21 -7.50
N SER A 152 -11.14 -15.20 -7.46
CA SER A 152 -11.22 -16.14 -8.58
C SER A 152 -11.77 -15.47 -9.85
N ASP A 153 -11.58 -16.14 -11.00
CA ASP A 153 -12.08 -15.72 -12.32
C ASP A 153 -13.62 -15.57 -12.40
N ASP A 154 -14.36 -16.08 -11.41
CA ASP A 154 -15.81 -15.95 -11.25
C ASP A 154 -16.22 -15.03 -10.08
N GLY A 155 -15.26 -14.28 -9.53
CA GLY A 155 -15.47 -13.26 -8.51
C GLY A 155 -15.69 -13.80 -7.09
N GLN A 156 -15.32 -15.05 -6.83
CA GLN A 156 -15.40 -15.61 -5.49
C GLN A 156 -14.12 -15.30 -4.69
N PHE A 157 -14.31 -14.98 -3.41
CA PHE A 157 -13.21 -14.89 -2.47
C PHE A 157 -12.86 -16.28 -1.95
N SER A 158 -11.58 -16.62 -1.98
CA SER A 158 -11.06 -17.81 -1.31
C SER A 158 -10.94 -17.57 0.20
N ASP A 159 -10.71 -18.64 0.98
CA ASP A 159 -10.36 -18.50 2.40
C ASP A 159 -9.07 -17.67 2.52
N ASP A 160 -9.17 -16.45 3.04
CA ASP A 160 -8.06 -15.50 3.17
C ASP A 160 -7.41 -15.51 4.56
N SER A 161 -7.70 -16.50 5.40
CA SER A 161 -7.11 -16.65 6.74
C SER A 161 -5.59 -16.88 6.74
N TYR A 162 -5.02 -17.31 5.60
CA TYR A 162 -3.58 -17.44 5.41
C TYR A 162 -2.88 -16.10 5.10
N LEU A 163 -3.63 -15.06 4.72
CA LEU A 163 -3.06 -13.76 4.41
C LEU A 163 -2.69 -13.01 5.69
N PRO A 164 -1.60 -12.22 5.66
CA PRO A 164 -1.34 -11.28 6.74
C PRO A 164 -2.42 -10.20 6.78
N VAL A 165 -2.88 -9.88 7.99
CA VAL A 165 -3.85 -8.80 8.22
C VAL A 165 -3.12 -7.47 8.39
N PHE A 166 -3.35 -6.53 7.48
CA PHE A 166 -2.85 -5.16 7.59
C PHE A 166 -3.56 -4.46 8.75
N GLN A 167 -2.76 -3.93 9.67
CA GLN A 167 -3.25 -3.23 10.85
C GLN A 167 -3.44 -1.76 10.52
N GLN A 168 -4.39 -1.09 11.16
CA GLN A 168 -4.44 0.38 11.07
C GLN A 168 -3.12 0.96 11.61
N SER A 169 -2.50 1.87 10.86
CA SER A 169 -1.21 2.45 11.22
C SER A 169 -1.33 3.32 12.48
N GLY A 170 -0.28 3.28 13.31
CA GLY A 170 -0.09 4.21 14.42
C GLY A 170 0.57 5.53 14.02
N ASP A 171 0.99 5.68 12.76
CA ASP A 171 1.65 6.90 12.26
C ASP A 171 0.62 8.01 12.03
N VAL A 172 0.40 8.81 13.08
CA VAL A 172 -0.53 9.94 13.06
C VAL A 172 -0.16 10.99 12.02
N ASP A 173 1.13 11.22 11.79
CA ASP A 173 1.58 12.22 10.80
C ASP A 173 1.27 11.75 9.38
N ALA A 174 1.46 10.45 9.10
CA ALA A 174 1.09 9.84 7.83
C ALA A 174 -0.42 9.88 7.60
N ILE A 175 -1.22 9.49 8.59
CA ILE A 175 -2.69 9.51 8.49
C ILE A 175 -3.18 10.94 8.24
N ASN A 176 -2.68 11.91 9.00
CA ASN A 176 -3.04 13.31 8.81
C ASN A 176 -2.67 13.80 7.42
N LYS A 177 -1.48 13.39 6.93
CA LYS A 177 -1.07 13.79 5.59
C LYS A 177 -1.97 13.22 4.51
N LEU A 178 -2.32 11.93 4.60
CA LEU A 178 -3.23 11.33 3.63
C LEU A 178 -4.57 12.05 3.64
N LYS A 179 -5.13 12.34 4.81
CA LYS A 179 -6.38 13.10 4.94
C LYS A 179 -6.28 14.51 4.35
N GLU A 180 -5.16 15.21 4.55
CA GLU A 180 -4.93 16.52 3.91
C GLU A 180 -4.92 16.42 2.38
N ILE A 181 -4.26 15.40 1.82
CA ILE A 181 -4.15 15.20 0.37
C ILE A 181 -5.52 14.85 -0.20
N VAL A 182 -6.19 13.84 0.35
CA VAL A 182 -7.48 13.35 -0.15
C VAL A 182 -8.53 14.48 -0.21
N ARG A 183 -8.54 15.38 0.78
CA ARG A 183 -9.47 16.52 0.80
C ARG A 183 -9.32 17.50 -0.37
N LYS A 184 -8.15 17.55 -1.03
CA LYS A 184 -7.97 18.40 -2.23
C LYS A 184 -8.74 17.89 -3.43
N TYR A 185 -9.15 16.62 -3.38
CA TYR A 185 -9.91 15.92 -4.41
C TYR A 185 -11.38 15.78 -3.99
N GLN A 186 -11.85 16.50 -2.96
CA GLN A 186 -13.23 16.47 -2.47
C GLN A 186 -13.94 17.80 -2.65
#